data_AF-A0A9E1IGP8-F1
#
_entry.id   AF-A0A9E1IGP8-F1
#
_cell.length_a   1.000
_cell.length_b   1.000
_cell.length_c   1.000
_cell.angle_alpha   90.00
_cell.angle_beta   90.00
_cell.angle_gamma   90.00
#
_symmetry.space_group_name_H-M   'P 1'
#
loop_
_entity.id
_entity.type
_entity.pdbx_description
1 polymer ?
#
loop_
_entity_poly.entity_id
_entity_poly.type
_entity_poly.pdbx_seq_one_letter_code
_entity_poly.pdbx_strand_id
1 'polypeptide(L)'
;MYRLLLLGFFLIGCNKNSAPSNLPAQPDIPSDEVTVLMKLTRDGDQSILKEQRGKGGVPLYDFPEGYPAAKIDFASYVPLDTTGAFVVDGQPLFWLTPELDKVVADGRVFGDLTVVNATVLSTGERKVLGKLIRQDALAPRKMAELLIVADVVLTWAHIGSELALIEERTDNGWVGVFEGTHTYYTNDENIDPVEFELSIEADGTLVVVGR
;
A
#
# COMPACT_ATOMS: atom_id res chain seq x y z
N MET A 1 -41.93 48.52 15.72
CA MET A 1 -41.11 49.53 16.42
C MET A 1 -39.66 49.23 16.10
N TYR A 2 -39.05 50.04 15.21
CA TYR A 2 -37.60 50.21 14.90
C TYR A 2 -36.76 48.95 14.55
N ARG A 3 -35.82 48.94 13.58
CA ARG A 3 -35.14 50.00 12.82
C ARG A 3 -34.44 49.37 11.61
N LEU A 4 -34.64 50.00 10.45
CA LEU A 4 -33.84 49.87 9.24
C LEU A 4 -32.45 50.50 9.47
N LEU A 5 -31.35 49.84 9.08
CA LEU A 5 -30.02 50.44 8.93
C LEU A 5 -29.27 49.65 7.83
N LEU A 6 -29.24 50.16 6.60
CA LEU A 6 -28.28 51.11 6.01
C LEU A 6 -27.05 50.39 5.43
N LEU A 7 -27.06 50.34 4.10
CA LEU A 7 -25.93 50.00 3.23
C LEU A 7 -24.72 50.88 3.56
N GLY A 8 -23.56 50.24 3.73
CA GLY A 8 -22.24 50.86 3.64
C GLY A 8 -21.47 50.25 2.49
N PHE A 9 -21.44 50.94 1.36
CA PHE A 9 -20.50 50.68 0.26
C PHE A 9 -19.08 51.05 0.73
N PHE A 10 -18.14 50.11 0.66
CA PHE A 10 -16.71 50.41 0.67
C PHE A 10 -16.09 49.97 -0.66
N LEU A 11 -15.84 50.95 -1.52
CA LEU A 11 -14.95 50.86 -2.67
C LEU A 11 -13.51 50.90 -2.15
N ILE A 12 -12.80 49.77 -2.19
CA ILE A 12 -11.33 49.77 -2.04
C ILE A 12 -10.76 49.69 -3.45
N GLY A 13 -10.01 50.75 -3.79
CA GLY A 13 -9.48 51.01 -5.12
C GLY A 13 -8.49 49.96 -5.61
N CYS A 14 -8.58 49.69 -6.90
CA CYS A 14 -7.53 49.08 -7.69
C CYS A 14 -6.25 49.93 -7.62
N ASN A 15 -5.13 49.32 -7.22
CA ASN A 15 -3.82 49.82 -7.58
C ASN A 15 -2.98 48.65 -8.11
N LYS A 16 -3.07 48.41 -9.43
CA LYS A 16 -2.22 47.46 -10.16
C LYS A 16 -1.15 48.25 -10.91
N ASN A 17 -0.08 48.60 -10.21
CA ASN A 17 1.21 48.90 -10.85
C ASN A 17 2.09 47.65 -10.72
N SER A 18 1.89 46.69 -11.62
CA SER A 18 2.81 45.56 -11.76
C SER A 18 3.95 45.99 -12.68
N ALA A 19 5.13 46.25 -12.12
CA ALA A 19 6.35 46.37 -12.90
C ALA A 19 6.65 45.03 -13.60
N PRO A 20 7.18 45.02 -14.84
CA PRO A 20 7.64 43.79 -15.48
C PRO A 20 8.81 43.22 -14.67
N SER A 21 8.63 42.03 -14.10
CA SER A 21 9.72 41.29 -13.44
C SER A 21 10.69 40.78 -14.50
N ASN A 22 11.74 41.56 -14.78
CA ASN A 22 12.92 41.10 -15.52
C ASN A 22 13.80 40.22 -14.63
N LEU A 23 13.22 39.16 -14.04
CA LEU A 23 14.02 38.14 -13.38
C LEU A 23 14.64 37.26 -14.48
N PRO A 24 15.97 37.04 -14.48
CA PRO A 24 16.59 36.11 -15.40
C PRO A 24 15.94 34.74 -15.24
N ALA A 25 15.67 34.06 -16.36
CA ALA A 25 15.18 32.70 -16.37
C ALA A 25 16.07 31.85 -15.45
N GLN A 26 15.47 31.26 -14.41
CA GLN A 26 16.17 30.36 -13.53
C GLN A 26 16.67 29.20 -14.40
N PRO A 27 17.97 28.86 -14.36
CA PRO A 27 18.49 27.75 -15.15
C PRO A 27 17.74 26.48 -14.75
N ASP A 28 17.22 25.76 -15.76
CA ASP A 28 16.61 24.45 -15.57
C ASP A 28 17.65 23.55 -14.90
N ILE A 29 17.47 23.29 -13.61
CA ILE A 29 18.24 22.28 -12.89
C ILE A 29 17.78 20.95 -13.47
N PRO A 30 18.67 20.12 -14.05
CA PRO A 30 18.28 18.81 -14.52
C PRO A 30 17.67 18.04 -13.33
N SER A 31 16.42 17.63 -13.47
CA SER A 31 15.81 16.67 -12.55
C SER A 31 16.60 15.37 -12.71
N ASP A 32 17.27 14.92 -11.65
CA ASP A 32 17.89 13.59 -11.65
C ASP A 32 16.81 12.55 -11.99
N GLU A 33 17.06 11.72 -13.01
CA GLU A 33 16.10 10.69 -13.41
C GLU A 33 15.98 9.65 -12.28
N VAL A 34 14.79 9.55 -11.69
CA VAL A 34 14.49 8.52 -10.69
C VAL A 34 14.63 7.15 -11.33
N THR A 35 15.57 6.34 -10.81
CA THR A 35 15.79 4.98 -11.30
C THR A 35 14.71 4.05 -10.75
N VAL A 36 13.90 3.46 -11.64
CA VAL A 36 12.84 2.51 -11.25
C VAL A 36 13.41 1.09 -11.19
N LEU A 37 13.45 0.51 -9.99
CA LEU A 37 13.99 -0.83 -9.72
C LEU A 37 12.98 -1.96 -9.93
N MET A 38 11.69 -1.67 -9.73
CA MET A 38 10.56 -2.59 -9.92
C MET A 38 9.29 -1.78 -10.13
N LYS A 39 8.37 -2.28 -10.96
CA LYS A 39 7.01 -1.74 -11.09
C LYS A 39 5.99 -2.76 -10.61
N LEU A 40 4.96 -2.30 -9.92
CA LEU A 40 3.86 -3.11 -9.43
C LEU A 40 2.54 -2.45 -9.82
N THR A 41 1.58 -3.28 -10.23
CA THR A 41 0.20 -2.85 -10.44
C THR A 41 -0.69 -3.71 -9.55
N ARG A 42 -1.58 -3.07 -8.81
CA ARG A 42 -2.65 -3.73 -8.06
C ARG A 42 -3.98 -3.32 -8.65
N ASP A 43 -4.84 -4.31 -8.85
CA ASP A 43 -6.20 -4.16 -9.33
C ASP A 43 -7.11 -4.87 -8.32
N GLY A 44 -8.20 -4.22 -7.91
CA GLY A 44 -9.17 -4.77 -6.99
C GLY A 44 -9.87 -6.02 -7.50
N ASP A 45 -9.94 -6.21 -8.83
CA ASP A 45 -10.42 -7.46 -9.44
C ASP A 45 -9.43 -8.63 -9.29
N GLN A 46 -8.19 -8.33 -8.89
CA GLN A 46 -7.14 -9.30 -8.55
C GLN A 46 -6.79 -9.26 -7.07
N SER A 47 -7.74 -8.88 -6.21
CA SER A 47 -7.59 -8.90 -4.76
C SER A 47 -7.88 -10.27 -4.18
N ILE A 48 -7.26 -10.56 -3.03
CA ILE A 48 -7.56 -11.78 -2.25
C ILE A 48 -9.05 -11.87 -1.91
N LEU A 49 -9.68 -10.72 -1.59
CA LEU A 49 -11.11 -10.67 -1.27
C LEU A 49 -11.98 -11.09 -2.47
N LYS A 50 -11.64 -10.62 -3.68
CA LYS A 50 -12.35 -10.99 -4.90
C LYS A 50 -12.21 -12.49 -5.17
N GLU A 51 -11.00 -13.02 -5.01
CA GLU A 51 -10.73 -14.44 -5.16
C GLU A 51 -11.51 -15.29 -4.14
N GLN A 52 -11.49 -14.91 -2.86
CA GLN A 52 -12.23 -15.60 -1.81
C GLN A 52 -13.73 -15.69 -2.14
N ARG A 53 -14.35 -14.57 -2.52
CA ARG A 53 -15.75 -14.54 -2.96
C ARG A 53 -15.98 -15.41 -4.19
N GLY A 54 -15.05 -15.39 -5.14
CA GLY A 54 -15.10 -16.20 -6.36
C GLY A 54 -15.06 -17.71 -6.09
N LYS A 55 -14.41 -18.14 -5.00
CA LYS A 55 -14.39 -19.55 -4.56
C LYS A 55 -15.62 -19.94 -3.72
N GLY A 56 -16.61 -19.06 -3.58
CA GLY A 56 -17.82 -19.30 -2.79
C GLY A 56 -17.68 -19.01 -1.30
N GLY A 57 -16.56 -18.40 -0.89
CA GLY A 57 -16.35 -17.93 0.47
C GLY A 57 -17.27 -16.76 0.82
N VAL A 58 -17.70 -16.70 2.07
CA VAL A 58 -18.38 -15.53 2.63
C VAL A 58 -17.38 -14.86 3.57
N PRO A 59 -16.65 -13.83 3.09
CA PRO A 59 -15.63 -13.19 3.92
C PRO A 59 -16.28 -12.61 5.16
N LEU A 60 -15.66 -12.83 6.32
CA LEU A 60 -16.16 -12.27 7.57
C LEU A 60 -16.15 -10.74 7.58
N TYR A 61 -15.25 -10.15 6.80
CA TYR A 61 -15.06 -8.72 6.67
C TYR A 61 -14.83 -8.34 5.21
N ASP A 62 -15.38 -7.21 4.78
CA ASP A 62 -15.11 -6.66 3.46
C ASP A 62 -13.69 -6.09 3.34
N PHE A 63 -13.01 -5.88 4.46
CA PHE A 63 -11.61 -5.48 4.54
C PHE A 63 -10.96 -6.28 5.67
N PRO A 64 -10.09 -7.28 5.37
CA PRO A 64 -9.41 -8.02 6.42
C PRO A 64 -8.50 -7.08 7.21
N GLU A 65 -8.55 -7.15 8.54
CA GLU A 65 -7.64 -6.41 9.42
C GLU A 65 -6.27 -7.09 9.54
N GLY A 66 -6.18 -8.35 9.10
CA GLY A 66 -4.99 -9.17 9.22
C GLY A 66 -5.19 -10.59 8.70
N TYR A 67 -4.09 -11.33 8.66
CA TYR A 67 -4.04 -12.74 8.30
C TYR A 67 -3.36 -13.51 9.44
N PRO A 68 -4.09 -14.32 10.22
CA PRO A 68 -3.48 -15.12 11.25
C PRO A 68 -2.53 -16.15 10.63
N ALA A 69 -1.42 -16.42 11.30
CA ALA A 69 -0.53 -17.50 10.94
C ALA A 69 -1.16 -18.84 11.34
N ALA A 70 -1.15 -19.79 10.41
CA ALA A 70 -1.73 -21.11 10.64
C ALA A 70 -0.77 -22.22 10.25
N LYS A 71 -0.89 -23.36 10.95
CA LYS A 71 -0.36 -24.61 10.44
C LYS A 71 -1.29 -25.10 9.33
N ILE A 72 -0.79 -25.12 8.11
CA ILE A 72 -1.58 -25.49 6.93
C ILE A 72 -1.83 -26.99 6.89
N ASP A 73 -3.09 -27.38 6.78
CA ASP A 73 -3.49 -28.73 6.38
C ASP A 73 -3.77 -28.73 4.87
N PHE A 74 -2.80 -29.23 4.10
CA PHE A 74 -2.88 -29.25 2.63
C PHE A 74 -4.04 -30.07 2.07
N ALA A 75 -4.68 -30.92 2.88
CA ALA A 75 -5.84 -31.70 2.44
C ALA A 75 -7.15 -30.90 2.48
N SER A 76 -7.23 -29.85 3.29
CA SER A 76 -8.47 -29.12 3.56
C SER A 76 -8.39 -27.62 3.27
N TYR A 77 -7.20 -27.03 3.32
CA TYR A 77 -6.99 -25.62 2.98
C TYR A 77 -6.90 -25.42 1.47
N VAL A 78 -7.42 -24.30 0.99
CA VAL A 78 -7.42 -23.97 -0.44
C VAL A 78 -6.36 -22.90 -0.71
N PRO A 79 -5.38 -23.14 -1.60
CA PRO A 79 -4.36 -22.15 -1.90
C PRO A 79 -4.96 -20.93 -2.63
N LEU A 80 -4.41 -19.75 -2.37
CA LEU A 80 -4.77 -18.53 -3.10
C LEU A 80 -3.92 -18.34 -4.35
N ASP A 81 -4.59 -18.28 -5.50
CA ASP A 81 -4.05 -18.06 -6.83
C ASP A 81 -3.44 -16.66 -6.97
N THR A 82 -4.04 -15.64 -6.33
CA THR A 82 -3.54 -14.25 -6.30
C THR A 82 -2.09 -14.18 -5.83
N THR A 83 -1.72 -15.04 -4.87
CA THR A 83 -0.36 -15.14 -4.33
C THR A 83 0.41 -16.37 -4.83
N GLY A 84 -0.14 -17.11 -5.81
CA GLY A 84 0.37 -18.41 -6.24
C GLY A 84 1.77 -18.37 -6.86
N ALA A 85 2.23 -17.19 -7.32
CA ALA A 85 3.59 -17.00 -7.81
C ALA A 85 4.66 -16.98 -6.70
N PHE A 86 4.26 -16.89 -5.44
CA PHE A 86 5.14 -16.80 -4.28
C PHE A 86 5.09 -18.12 -3.51
N VAL A 87 6.08 -18.97 -3.77
CA VAL A 87 6.14 -20.32 -3.22
C VAL A 87 7.40 -20.55 -2.40
N VAL A 88 7.26 -21.31 -1.32
CA VAL A 88 8.36 -21.75 -0.45
C VAL A 88 8.26 -23.26 -0.33
N ASP A 89 9.35 -23.96 -0.67
CA ASP A 89 9.39 -25.42 -0.74
C ASP A 89 8.25 -26.01 -1.59
N GLY A 90 7.90 -25.31 -2.69
CA GLY A 90 6.83 -25.69 -3.61
C GLY A 90 5.40 -25.45 -3.10
N GLN A 91 5.22 -24.76 -1.98
CA GLN A 91 3.91 -24.47 -1.39
C GLN A 91 3.61 -22.96 -1.40
N PRO A 92 2.36 -22.54 -1.66
CA PRO A 92 1.97 -21.15 -1.55
C PRO A 92 1.96 -20.68 -0.09
N LEU A 93 1.95 -19.35 0.08
CA LEU A 93 2.12 -18.71 1.38
C LEU A 93 0.83 -18.19 2.01
N PHE A 94 -0.25 -18.05 1.22
CA PHE A 94 -1.57 -17.67 1.71
C PHE A 94 -2.62 -18.69 1.27
N TRP A 95 -3.55 -18.96 2.19
CA TRP A 95 -4.52 -20.03 2.07
C TRP A 95 -5.88 -19.59 2.59
N LEU A 96 -6.94 -20.12 2.02
CA LEU A 96 -8.27 -20.09 2.62
C LEU A 96 -8.44 -21.24 3.59
N THR A 97 -9.13 -20.97 4.70
CA THR A 97 -9.61 -21.98 5.64
C THR A 97 -10.57 -22.96 4.97
N PRO A 98 -10.80 -24.16 5.54
CA PRO A 98 -11.76 -25.12 5.00
C PRO A 98 -13.18 -24.56 4.84
N GLU A 99 -13.57 -23.62 5.71
CA GLU A 99 -14.86 -22.93 5.67
C GLU A 99 -14.91 -21.81 4.62
N LEU A 100 -13.77 -21.48 3.99
CA LEU A 100 -13.60 -20.41 2.99
C LEU A 100 -13.97 -19.00 3.53
N ASP A 101 -14.08 -18.84 4.85
CA ASP A 101 -14.50 -17.61 5.52
C ASP A 101 -13.32 -16.71 5.90
N LYS A 102 -12.10 -17.28 5.95
CA LYS A 102 -10.87 -16.59 6.36
C LYS A 102 -9.71 -16.93 5.45
N VAL A 103 -8.80 -15.97 5.34
CA VAL A 103 -7.48 -16.14 4.75
C VAL A 103 -6.47 -16.23 5.87
N VAL A 104 -5.51 -17.15 5.75
CA VAL A 104 -4.42 -17.35 6.70
C VAL A 104 -3.08 -17.28 5.99
N ALA A 105 -2.04 -16.85 6.72
CA ALA A 105 -0.66 -16.93 6.27
C ALA A 105 -0.03 -18.27 6.73
N ASP A 106 0.91 -18.80 5.96
CA ASP A 106 1.65 -20.00 6.34
C ASP A 106 2.54 -19.74 7.57
N GLY A 107 2.18 -20.37 8.69
CA GLY A 107 2.87 -20.21 9.98
C GLY A 107 4.30 -20.77 10.01
N ARG A 108 4.75 -21.47 8.98
CA ARG A 108 6.17 -21.86 8.81
C ARG A 108 7.04 -20.67 8.42
N VAL A 109 6.45 -19.67 7.78
CA VAL A 109 7.15 -18.51 7.23
C VAL A 109 6.82 -17.26 8.02
N PHE A 110 5.56 -17.06 8.41
CA PHE A 110 5.09 -15.85 9.08
C PHE A 110 4.58 -16.13 10.50
N GLY A 111 4.66 -15.11 11.36
CA GLY A 111 3.73 -14.94 12.47
C GLY A 111 2.43 -14.30 11.98
N ASP A 112 1.53 -13.94 12.90
CA ASP A 112 0.33 -13.20 12.53
C ASP A 112 0.68 -11.91 11.79
N LEU A 113 -0.04 -11.64 10.71
CA LEU A 113 0.11 -10.44 9.90
C LEU A 113 -1.07 -9.50 10.14
N THR A 114 -0.78 -8.21 10.25
CA THR A 114 -1.75 -7.11 10.30
C THR A 114 -1.73 -6.42 8.95
N VAL A 115 -2.92 -6.13 8.43
CA VAL A 115 -3.07 -5.31 7.23
C VAL A 115 -2.89 -3.84 7.60
N VAL A 116 -2.03 -3.14 6.87
CA VAL A 116 -1.85 -1.69 7.02
C VAL A 116 -2.18 -1.00 5.71
N ASN A 117 -3.06 -0.01 5.79
CA ASN A 117 -3.38 0.85 4.66
C ASN A 117 -2.31 1.94 4.49
N ALA A 118 -1.48 1.78 3.47
CA ALA A 118 -0.42 2.71 3.13
C ALA A 118 -0.93 4.04 2.55
N THR A 119 -2.15 4.07 1.98
CA THR A 119 -2.71 5.27 1.34
C THR A 119 -3.14 6.36 2.34
N VAL A 120 -3.08 6.07 3.64
CA VAL A 120 -3.51 6.97 4.71
C VAL A 120 -2.46 7.14 5.82
N LEU A 121 -1.25 6.62 5.62
CA LEU A 121 -0.16 6.81 6.58
C LEU A 121 0.30 8.26 6.56
N SER A 122 0.46 8.85 7.74
CA SER A 122 1.13 10.16 7.84
C SER A 122 2.63 10.01 7.62
N THR A 123 3.30 11.04 7.12
CA THR A 123 4.77 11.09 7.01
C THR A 123 5.43 10.72 8.35
N GLY A 124 6.30 9.72 8.34
CA GLY A 124 7.00 9.19 9.51
C GLY A 124 6.16 8.28 10.42
N GLU A 125 4.88 8.05 10.11
CA GLU A 125 4.04 7.11 10.85
C GLU A 125 4.50 5.68 10.60
N ARG A 126 5.00 5.03 11.65
CA ARG A 126 5.50 3.66 11.61
C ARG A 126 4.44 2.67 12.10
N LYS A 127 4.19 1.62 11.31
CA LYS A 127 3.32 0.48 11.68
C LYS A 127 4.06 -0.84 11.52
N VAL A 128 3.82 -1.77 12.43
CA VAL A 128 4.34 -3.15 12.35
C VAL A 128 3.30 -4.01 11.65
N LEU A 129 3.73 -4.70 10.59
CA LEU A 129 2.89 -5.64 9.83
C LEU A 129 2.88 -7.02 10.49
N GLY A 130 3.96 -7.42 11.16
CA GLY A 130 4.10 -8.73 11.76
C GLY A 130 5.54 -9.19 11.78
N LYS A 131 5.76 -10.51 11.73
CA LYS A 131 7.10 -11.09 11.82
C LYS A 131 7.31 -12.20 10.79
N LEU A 132 8.48 -12.17 10.15
CA LEU A 132 8.99 -13.23 9.31
C LEU A 132 9.77 -14.22 10.20
N ILE A 133 9.21 -15.42 10.39
CA ILE A 133 9.82 -16.51 11.17
C ILE A 133 10.99 -17.13 10.39
N ARG A 134 10.82 -17.25 9.07
CA ARG A 134 11.84 -17.79 8.16
C ARG A 134 12.32 -16.69 7.19
N GLN A 135 13.38 -16.00 7.57
CA GLN A 135 13.88 -14.83 6.82
C GLN A 135 14.50 -15.17 5.46
N ASP A 136 14.93 -16.42 5.25
CA ASP A 136 15.48 -16.92 4.00
C ASP A 136 14.41 -17.49 3.04
N ALA A 137 13.13 -17.41 3.41
CA ALA A 137 12.04 -18.02 2.66
C ALA A 137 11.90 -17.45 1.23
N LEU A 138 12.08 -16.14 1.06
CA LEU A 138 12.10 -15.45 -0.23
C LEU A 138 13.18 -14.36 -0.21
N ALA A 139 13.67 -13.97 -1.38
CA ALA A 139 14.49 -12.77 -1.50
C ALA A 139 13.71 -11.54 -0.95
N PRO A 140 14.34 -10.61 -0.22
CA PRO A 140 13.63 -9.53 0.46
C PRO A 140 12.71 -8.69 -0.44
N ARG A 141 13.17 -8.35 -1.65
CA ARG A 141 12.34 -7.63 -2.64
C ARG A 141 11.11 -8.44 -3.07
N LYS A 142 11.26 -9.77 -3.23
CA LYS A 142 10.16 -10.66 -3.59
C LYS A 142 9.18 -10.84 -2.44
N MET A 143 9.67 -10.80 -1.19
CA MET A 143 8.84 -10.75 0.01
C MET A 143 8.04 -9.45 0.08
N ALA A 144 8.67 -8.30 -0.20
CA ALA A 144 7.98 -7.01 -0.27
C ALA A 144 6.86 -7.00 -1.34
N GLU A 145 7.17 -7.52 -2.53
CA GLU A 145 6.18 -7.71 -3.60
C GLU A 145 5.01 -8.58 -3.13
N LEU A 146 5.27 -9.70 -2.45
CA LEU A 146 4.22 -10.57 -1.89
C LEU A 146 3.33 -9.81 -0.90
N LEU A 147 3.91 -9.05 0.03
CA LEU A 147 3.14 -8.33 1.05
C LEU A 147 2.20 -7.30 0.43
N ILE A 148 2.57 -6.68 -0.69
CA ILE A 148 1.72 -5.76 -1.45
C ILE A 148 0.67 -6.52 -2.27
N VAL A 149 1.06 -7.61 -2.96
CA VAL A 149 0.13 -8.44 -3.76
C VAL A 149 -0.92 -9.12 -2.89
N ALA A 150 -0.55 -9.54 -1.69
CA ALA A 150 -1.43 -10.12 -0.69
C ALA A 150 -2.25 -9.07 0.08
N ASP A 151 -2.16 -7.79 -0.30
CA ASP A 151 -2.84 -6.66 0.36
C ASP A 151 -2.54 -6.55 1.88
N VAL A 152 -1.42 -7.12 2.36
CA VAL A 152 -0.90 -6.91 3.73
C VAL A 152 -0.45 -5.46 3.90
N VAL A 153 0.23 -4.94 2.88
CA VAL A 153 0.38 -3.51 2.68
C VAL A 153 -0.67 -3.12 1.65
N LEU A 154 -1.81 -2.59 2.12
CA LEU A 154 -2.89 -2.17 1.25
C LEU A 154 -2.54 -0.82 0.62
N THR A 155 -2.40 -0.79 -0.71
CA THR A 155 -1.93 0.38 -1.46
C THR A 155 -3.00 1.02 -2.34
N TRP A 156 -4.24 0.54 -2.26
CA TRP A 156 -5.32 1.00 -3.12
C TRP A 156 -6.67 1.02 -2.40
N ALA A 157 -7.62 1.74 -3.00
CA ALA A 157 -9.03 1.76 -2.57
C ALA A 157 -9.93 1.69 -3.81
N HIS A 158 -10.95 0.83 -3.80
CA HIS A 158 -11.94 0.63 -4.87
C HIS A 158 -11.43 0.12 -6.23
N ILE A 159 -10.41 0.72 -6.86
CA ILE A 159 -9.94 0.33 -8.20
C ILE A 159 -8.57 -0.35 -8.15
N GLY A 160 -7.52 0.36 -7.73
CA GLY A 160 -6.18 -0.16 -7.87
C GLY A 160 -5.07 0.87 -7.58
N SER A 161 -3.83 0.45 -7.77
CA SER A 161 -2.64 1.30 -7.62
C SER A 161 -1.54 0.93 -8.61
N GLU A 162 -0.76 1.92 -9.00
CA GLU A 162 0.50 1.76 -9.72
C GLU A 162 1.64 2.20 -8.82
N LEU A 163 2.63 1.35 -8.60
CA LEU A 163 3.76 1.60 -7.70
C LEU A 163 5.08 1.34 -8.40
N ALA A 164 6.10 2.05 -7.97
CA ALA A 164 7.49 1.85 -8.33
C ALA A 164 8.33 1.70 -7.06
N LEU A 165 9.21 0.69 -7.02
CA LEU A 165 10.33 0.66 -6.08
C LEU A 165 11.41 1.57 -6.64
N ILE A 166 11.72 2.65 -5.95
CA ILE A 166 12.65 3.68 -6.41
C ILE A 166 14.00 3.67 -5.68
N GLU A 167 14.02 3.17 -4.45
CA GLU A 167 15.24 3.00 -3.66
C GLU A 167 15.22 1.64 -2.95
N GLU A 168 16.38 1.02 -2.79
CA GLU A 168 16.57 -0.21 -2.04
C GLU A 168 17.91 -0.16 -1.29
N ARG A 169 17.90 -0.56 -0.02
CA ARG A 169 19.09 -0.61 0.84
C ARG A 169 19.11 -1.86 1.73
N THR A 170 20.30 -2.38 2.02
CA THR A 170 20.49 -3.71 2.66
C THR A 170 21.42 -3.71 3.88
N ASP A 171 21.70 -2.56 4.49
CA ASP A 171 22.74 -2.47 5.52
C ASP A 171 22.37 -3.15 6.85
N ASN A 172 21.13 -2.98 7.32
CA ASN A 172 20.64 -3.51 8.59
C ASN A 172 19.23 -4.10 8.44
N GLY A 173 19.17 -5.20 7.69
CA GLY A 173 17.93 -5.70 7.11
C GLY A 173 17.73 -5.14 5.70
N TRP A 174 16.53 -5.30 5.16
CA TRP A 174 16.17 -4.78 3.86
C TRP A 174 15.19 -3.63 3.99
N VAL A 175 15.35 -2.60 3.17
CA VAL A 175 14.41 -1.50 3.07
C VAL A 175 14.18 -1.14 1.61
N GLY A 176 12.92 -0.99 1.22
CA GLY A 176 12.51 -0.50 -0.08
C GLY A 176 11.61 0.72 0.05
N VAL A 177 11.85 1.73 -0.79
CA VAL A 177 11.02 2.94 -0.89
C VAL A 177 10.12 2.81 -2.11
N PHE A 178 8.82 2.89 -1.88
CA PHE A 178 7.79 2.78 -2.90
C PHE A 178 7.10 4.12 -3.09
N GLU A 179 6.94 4.50 -4.35
CA GLU A 179 6.22 5.69 -4.79
C GLU A 179 5.23 5.32 -5.89
N GLY A 180 4.10 6.01 -5.96
CA GLY A 180 3.13 5.78 -7.02
C GLY A 180 1.81 6.49 -6.77
N THR A 181 0.75 5.90 -7.31
CA THR A 181 -0.60 6.45 -7.17
C THR A 181 -1.61 5.35 -6.90
N HIS A 182 -2.75 5.73 -6.32
CA HIS A 182 -3.92 4.87 -6.26
C HIS A 182 -5.14 5.59 -6.82
N THR A 183 -6.00 4.83 -7.48
CA THR A 183 -7.23 5.33 -8.09
C THR A 183 -8.44 4.83 -7.31
N TYR A 184 -9.37 5.72 -6.96
CA TYR A 184 -10.57 5.41 -6.19
C TYR A 184 -11.77 6.30 -6.53
N TYR A 185 -12.97 5.85 -6.20
CA TYR A 185 -14.21 6.61 -6.35
C TYR A 185 -14.77 7.10 -5.02
N THR A 186 -15.29 8.33 -5.00
CA THR A 186 -16.18 8.85 -3.94
C THR A 186 -17.52 9.29 -4.54
N ASN A 187 -17.49 10.33 -5.37
CA ASN A 187 -18.53 10.72 -6.32
C ASN A 187 -18.00 10.75 -7.76
N ASP A 188 -16.71 11.09 -7.91
CA ASP A 188 -15.94 11.10 -9.14
C ASP A 188 -14.70 10.22 -8.98
N GLU A 189 -13.99 9.96 -10.08
CA GLU A 189 -12.70 9.28 -10.09
C GLU A 189 -11.62 10.19 -9.49
N ASN A 190 -10.84 9.68 -8.55
CA ASN A 190 -9.73 10.38 -7.91
C ASN A 190 -8.45 9.56 -8.10
N ILE A 191 -7.33 10.27 -8.28
CA ILE A 191 -5.99 9.69 -8.34
C ILE A 191 -5.14 10.46 -7.33
N ASP A 192 -4.73 9.79 -6.27
CA ASP A 192 -3.89 10.37 -5.22
C ASP A 192 -2.53 9.67 -5.16
N PRO A 193 -1.48 10.37 -4.68
CA PRO A 193 -0.17 9.76 -4.49
C PRO A 193 -0.18 8.76 -3.34
N VAL A 194 0.69 7.75 -3.44
CA VAL A 194 1.00 6.81 -2.36
C VAL A 194 2.51 6.70 -2.25
N GLU A 195 3.05 7.00 -1.07
CA GLU A 195 4.48 6.88 -0.79
C GLU A 195 4.69 6.22 0.57
N PHE A 196 5.54 5.20 0.60
CA PHE A 196 5.89 4.52 1.84
C PHE A 196 7.25 3.84 1.75
N GLU A 197 7.82 3.59 2.92
CA GLU A 197 8.96 2.72 3.10
C GLU A 197 8.49 1.38 3.69
N LEU A 198 8.93 0.27 3.09
CA LEU A 198 8.73 -1.07 3.64
C LEU A 198 10.07 -1.64 4.07
N SER A 199 10.14 -2.16 5.28
CA SER A 199 11.35 -2.76 5.82
C SER A 199 11.13 -4.17 6.37
N ILE A 200 12.18 -4.98 6.21
CA ILE A 200 12.37 -6.29 6.81
C ILE A 200 13.59 -6.15 7.71
N GLU A 201 13.34 -5.93 9.00
CA GLU A 201 14.40 -5.73 9.99
C GLU A 201 15.21 -7.02 10.19
N ALA A 202 16.44 -6.91 10.70
CA ALA A 202 17.35 -8.06 10.86
C ALA A 202 16.80 -9.18 11.77
N ASP A 203 15.85 -8.85 12.66
CA ASP A 203 15.18 -9.83 13.52
C ASP A 203 13.93 -10.45 12.87
N GLY A 204 13.61 -10.07 11.63
CA GLY A 204 12.46 -10.52 10.86
C GLY A 204 11.20 -9.65 11.04
N THR A 205 11.25 -8.58 11.83
CA THR A 205 10.10 -7.68 11.97
C THR A 205 9.79 -6.98 10.65
N LEU A 206 8.52 -7.04 10.24
CA LEU A 206 8.01 -6.41 9.03
C LEU A 206 7.36 -5.08 9.39
N VAL A 207 7.75 -3.99 8.72
CA VAL A 207 7.35 -2.64 9.10
C VAL A 207 7.07 -1.79 7.86
N VAL A 208 6.04 -0.96 7.93
CA VAL A 208 5.78 0.08 6.94
C VAL A 208 5.81 1.46 7.59
N VAL A 209 6.35 2.45 6.87
CA VAL A 209 6.44 3.85 7.31
C VAL A 209 5.90 4.75 6.21
N GLY A 210 4.98 5.66 6.54
CA GLY A 210 4.51 6.68 5.59
C GLY A 210 5.61 7.68 5.26
N ARG A 211 5.63 8.18 4.02
CA ARG A 211 6.57 9.23 3.60
C ARG A 211 5.80 10.47 3.17
#